data_AF-A0A6G0WS14-F1
#
_entry.id   AF-A0A6G0WS14-F1
#
_cell.length_a   1.000
_cell.length_b   1.000
_cell.length_c   1.000
_cell.angle_alpha   90.00
_cell.angle_beta   90.00
_cell.angle_gamma   90.00
#
_symmetry.space_group_name_H-M   'P 1'
#
loop_
_entity.id
_entity.type
_entity.pdbx_description
1 polymer ?
#
loop_
_entity_poly.entity_id
_entity_poly.type
_entity_poly.pdbx_seq_one_letter_code
_entity_poly.pdbx_strand_id
1 'polypeptide(L)'
;MQVVDERTQTLFTATLFVQELFGRATTKAVYEEMKKCLDNFGLDERQIYSITTDNGSNVARICELIDAYDDISDTDDDGTEINGWDRALDGVAGVRCAMHTLQLAITAAVDNSIDKVLIKKVRQIVKKCQTTTIRQRLVERNVPLPTLDVITRWGSLYDMLSSCLHIKEDIDNLFAANDSLTLSSAEWEGVENILSSLEPARKCTGNLQKRSLLAGDFLAEWMVTKRLLVSIGTPLSIALVEFMVYREAQLFASKAFPAAVLVDLRYQTLLKKDQKEIAMSHLISTYHKIYSLKQRYTVSSPSQSQGTGDVDNEVGNEK
;
A
#
# COMPACT_ATOMS: atom_id res chain seq x y z
N MET A 1 10.59 1.20 8.15
CA MET A 1 11.52 2.16 7.50
C MET A 1 12.42 1.41 6.52
N GLN A 2 12.67 2.01 5.36
CA GLN A 2 13.73 1.56 4.46
C GLN A 2 14.89 2.55 4.56
N VAL A 3 16.11 2.05 4.78
CA VAL A 3 17.32 2.84 4.97
C VAL A 3 18.35 2.41 3.93
N VAL A 4 19.02 3.37 3.31
CA VAL A 4 20.16 3.10 2.44
C VAL A 4 21.43 3.24 3.26
N ASP A 5 22.21 2.17 3.36
CA ASP A 5 23.57 2.27 3.88
C ASP A 5 24.49 2.78 2.77
N GLU A 6 25.03 3.99 2.96
CA GLU A 6 25.89 4.64 1.97
C GLU A 6 27.19 3.86 1.71
N ARG A 7 27.67 3.06 2.67
CA ARG A 7 28.94 2.32 2.57
C ARG A 7 28.81 1.08 1.71
N THR A 8 27.70 0.36 1.87
CA THR A 8 27.45 -0.91 1.18
C THR A 8 26.51 -0.75 -0.02
N GLN A 9 25.88 0.42 -0.16
CA GLN A 9 24.80 0.69 -1.12
C GLN A 9 23.64 -0.32 -1.02
N THR A 10 23.40 -0.87 0.17
CA THR A 10 22.33 -1.83 0.41
C THR A 10 21.11 -1.17 1.05
N LEU A 11 19.93 -1.59 0.59
CA LEU A 11 18.65 -1.19 1.17
C LEU A 11 18.33 -2.11 2.36
N PHE A 12 18.21 -1.54 3.55
CA PHE A 12 17.79 -2.24 4.76
C PHE A 12 16.34 -1.93 5.07
N THR A 13 15.53 -2.96 5.32
CA THR A 13 14.16 -2.79 5.81
C THR A 13 14.10 -3.17 7.27
N ALA A 14 13.68 -2.24 8.11
CA ALA A 14 13.54 -2.45 9.55
C ALA A 14 12.19 -1.93 10.05
N THR A 15 11.58 -2.67 10.97
CA THR A 15 10.46 -2.17 11.78
C THR A 15 11.06 -1.36 12.92
N LEU A 16 10.73 -0.07 13.00
CA LEU A 16 11.23 0.79 14.08
C LEU A 16 10.39 0.68 15.34
N PHE A 17 9.07 0.68 15.18
CA PHE A 17 8.13 0.59 16.29
C PHE A 17 6.79 0.01 15.84
N VAL A 18 6.04 -0.53 16.80
CA VAL A 18 4.63 -0.89 16.67
C VAL A 18 3.95 -0.37 17.93
N GLN A 19 3.05 0.60 17.79
CA GLN A 19 2.37 1.25 18.90
C GLN A 19 0.87 1.06 18.78
N GLU A 20 0.25 0.62 19.87
CA GLU A 20 -1.20 0.66 20.01
C GLU A 20 -1.62 2.07 20.40
N LEU A 21 -2.56 2.66 19.65
CA LEU A 21 -3.13 3.98 19.94
C LEU A 21 -4.44 3.80 20.71
N PHE A 22 -4.48 4.31 21.95
CA PHE A 22 -5.69 4.30 22.75
C PHE A 22 -6.50 5.59 22.48
N GLY A 23 -7.71 5.45 21.93
CA GLY A 23 -8.60 6.58 21.59
C GLY A 23 -8.77 6.82 20.08
N ARG A 24 -9.13 8.05 19.69
CA ARG A 24 -9.23 8.43 18.25
C ARG A 24 -7.82 8.60 17.68
N ALA A 25 -7.52 7.88 16.60
CA ALA A 25 -6.26 8.02 15.86
C ALA A 25 -6.26 9.28 14.98
N THR A 26 -6.28 10.47 15.59
CA THR A 26 -6.22 11.76 14.88
C THR A 26 -4.84 11.98 14.24
N THR A 27 -4.76 12.84 13.22
CA THR A 27 -3.49 13.24 12.56
C THR A 27 -2.41 13.59 13.59
N LYS A 28 -2.76 14.41 14.59
CA LYS A 28 -1.85 14.85 15.65
C LYS A 28 -1.33 13.69 16.50
N ALA A 29 -2.22 12.81 16.96
CA ALA A 29 -1.83 11.66 17.77
C ALA A 29 -0.86 10.73 17.01
N VAL A 30 -1.11 10.49 15.72
CA VAL A 30 -0.22 9.68 14.89
C VAL A 30 1.13 10.38 14.66
N TYR A 31 1.13 11.70 14.42
CA TYR A 31 2.36 12.49 14.26
C TYR A 31 3.21 12.50 15.53
N GLU A 32 2.61 12.69 16.71
CA GLU A 32 3.32 12.69 18.00
C GLU A 32 4.02 11.35 18.26
N GLU A 33 3.35 10.22 17.99
CA GLU A 33 3.98 8.90 18.13
C GLU A 33 5.07 8.65 17.08
N MET A 34 4.89 9.12 15.85
CA MET A 34 5.94 9.09 14.83
C MET A 34 7.17 9.87 15.31
N LYS A 35 6.99 11.07 15.84
CA LYS A 35 8.07 11.93 16.34
C LYS A 35 8.82 11.29 17.50
N LYS A 36 8.10 10.77 18.50
CA LYS A 36 8.70 9.99 19.61
C LYS A 36 9.53 8.82 19.08
N CYS A 37 9.04 8.10 18.07
CA CYS A 37 9.82 7.05 17.45
C CYS A 37 11.10 7.61 16.81
N LEU A 38 11.03 8.67 16.02
CA LEU A 38 12.22 9.25 15.38
C LEU A 38 13.26 9.69 16.41
N ASP A 39 12.82 10.37 17.47
CA ASP A 39 13.67 10.83 18.57
C ASP A 39 14.39 9.67 19.27
N ASN A 40 13.68 8.55 19.52
CA ASN A 40 14.27 7.35 20.13
C ASN A 40 15.41 6.73 19.29
N PHE A 41 15.39 6.94 17.98
CA PHE A 41 16.46 6.50 17.06
C PHE A 41 17.43 7.62 16.68
N GLY A 42 17.30 8.81 17.26
CA GLY A 42 18.13 9.98 16.94
C GLY A 42 17.99 10.46 15.49
N LEU A 43 16.81 10.28 14.90
CA LEU A 43 16.49 10.67 13.53
C LEU A 43 15.75 12.01 13.51
N ASP A 44 16.22 12.94 12.68
CA ASP A 44 15.54 14.21 12.43
C ASP A 44 14.49 14.04 11.33
N GLU A 45 13.32 14.66 11.47
CA GLU A 45 12.21 14.61 10.48
C GLU A 45 12.66 15.02 9.07
N ARG A 46 13.65 15.92 8.95
CA ARG A 46 14.24 16.34 7.67
C ARG A 46 14.98 15.20 6.98
N GLN A 47 15.40 14.16 7.69
CA GLN A 47 16.04 12.98 7.10
C GLN A 47 15.02 12.06 6.41
N ILE A 48 13.72 12.28 6.62
CA ILE A 48 12.68 11.54 5.93
C ILE A 48 12.59 12.02 4.48
N TYR A 49 12.69 11.08 3.54
CA TYR A 49 12.50 11.35 2.12
C TYR A 49 11.01 11.33 1.75
N SER A 50 10.33 10.25 2.12
CA SER A 50 8.91 10.04 1.81
C SER A 50 8.21 9.22 2.89
N ILE A 51 6.89 9.38 2.96
CA ILE A 51 6.01 8.59 3.82
C ILE A 51 4.99 7.89 2.92
N THR A 52 4.94 6.55 3.00
CA THR A 52 3.93 5.75 2.27
C THR A 52 2.78 5.38 3.20
N THR A 53 1.55 5.70 2.81
CA THR A 53 0.35 5.50 3.65
C THR A 53 -0.80 4.87 2.87
N ASP A 54 -1.73 4.24 3.57
CA ASP A 54 -2.93 3.60 3.01
C ASP A 54 -4.06 4.60 2.75
N ASN A 55 -3.80 5.70 2.02
CA ASN A 55 -4.79 6.74 1.65
C ASN A 55 -5.65 7.32 2.81
N GLY A 56 -5.39 6.97 4.07
CA GLY A 56 -6.09 7.52 5.21
C GLY A 56 -5.82 9.01 5.33
N SER A 57 -6.89 9.79 5.42
CA SER A 57 -6.86 11.26 5.53
C SER A 57 -5.93 11.73 6.65
N ASN A 58 -5.99 11.08 7.80
CA ASN A 58 -5.15 11.44 8.95
C ASN A 58 -3.66 11.29 8.67
N VAL A 59 -3.23 10.22 8.01
CA VAL A 59 -1.80 9.98 7.76
C VAL A 59 -1.32 10.79 6.54
N ALA A 60 -2.20 11.07 5.57
CA ALA A 60 -1.90 11.95 4.45
C ALA A 60 -1.57 13.39 4.92
N ARG A 61 -2.30 13.88 5.94
CA ARG A 61 -2.08 15.22 6.53
C ARG A 61 -0.81 15.33 7.38
N ILE A 62 -0.19 14.21 7.78
CA ILE A 62 1.11 14.25 8.47
C ILE A 62 2.19 14.87 7.57
N CYS A 63 2.14 14.63 6.26
CA CYS A 63 3.09 15.25 5.34
C CYS A 63 2.92 16.79 5.33
N GLU A 64 1.70 17.29 5.48
CA GLU A 64 1.42 18.73 5.60
C GLU A 64 1.94 19.30 6.94
N LEU A 65 1.85 18.53 8.04
CA LEU A 65 2.34 18.95 9.36
C LEU A 65 3.87 19.02 9.46
N ILE A 66 4.60 18.14 8.75
CA ILE A 66 6.07 18.20 8.72
C ILE A 66 6.54 19.47 8.00
N ASP A 67 5.78 19.92 7.00
CA ASP A 67 6.09 21.11 6.21
C ASP A 67 5.64 22.42 6.92
N ALA A 68 4.51 22.40 7.63
CA ALA A 68 3.98 23.52 8.40
C ALA A 68 4.52 23.50 9.84
N TYR A 69 5.64 24.18 10.08
CA TYR A 69 6.15 24.42 11.44
C TYR A 69 5.02 24.91 12.38
N ASP A 70 4.62 24.04 13.31
CA ASP A 70 3.84 24.27 14.55
C ASP A 70 2.40 24.83 14.51
N ASP A 71 1.77 25.13 13.36
CA ASP A 71 0.37 25.63 13.36
C ASP A 71 -0.69 24.51 13.26
N ILE A 72 -0.97 23.88 14.40
CA ILE A 72 -1.96 22.81 14.54
C ILE A 72 -3.34 23.41 14.83
N SER A 73 -4.25 23.37 13.85
CA SER A 73 -5.70 23.52 14.14
C SER A 73 -6.35 22.14 14.24
N ASP A 74 -6.96 21.84 15.39
CA ASP A 74 -7.80 20.66 15.61
C ASP A 74 -9.07 20.76 14.76
N THR A 75 -8.95 20.48 13.46
CA THR A 75 -10.11 20.29 12.60
C THR A 75 -10.43 18.81 12.56
N ASP A 76 -11.49 18.43 13.27
CA ASP A 76 -12.12 17.12 13.15
C ASP A 76 -12.45 16.87 11.67
N ASP A 77 -11.86 15.78 11.13
CA ASP A 77 -11.96 15.37 9.74
C ASP A 77 -13.34 14.77 9.45
N ASP A 78 -14.23 15.56 8.85
CA ASP A 78 -15.51 15.09 8.28
C ASP A 78 -15.26 14.42 6.91
N GLY A 79 -14.65 13.23 6.94
CA GLY A 79 -14.77 12.16 5.92
C GLY A 79 -14.57 12.52 4.45
N THR A 80 -14.06 13.70 4.13
CA THR A 80 -13.92 14.21 2.76
C THR A 80 -12.54 13.82 2.27
N GLU A 81 -12.45 13.18 1.10
CA GLU A 81 -11.17 12.88 0.45
C GLU A 81 -10.40 14.21 0.23
N ILE A 82 -9.49 14.55 1.14
CA ILE A 82 -8.70 15.77 1.02
C ILE A 82 -7.61 15.55 -0.04
N ASN A 83 -7.57 16.45 -1.03
CA ASN A 83 -6.54 16.53 -2.06
C ASN A 83 -5.18 17.08 -1.52
N GLY A 84 -4.77 16.66 -0.32
CA GLY A 84 -3.54 17.14 0.35
C GLY A 84 -2.24 16.64 -0.26
N TRP A 85 -2.31 15.75 -1.25
CA TRP A 85 -1.15 15.15 -1.92
C TRP A 85 -0.39 16.13 -2.82
N ASP A 86 -1.06 17.18 -3.30
CA ASP A 86 -0.47 18.24 -4.12
C ASP A 86 0.29 19.31 -3.29
N ARG A 87 0.12 19.32 -1.96
CA ARG A 87 0.62 20.38 -1.07
C ARG A 87 1.88 20.03 -0.28
N ALA A 88 2.59 18.95 -0.61
CA ALA A 88 3.94 18.73 -0.09
C ALA A 88 4.88 19.81 -0.65
N LEU A 89 5.02 20.88 0.13
CA LEU A 89 5.86 22.04 -0.13
C LEU A 89 7.17 21.80 0.64
N ASP A 90 8.16 21.29 -0.09
CA ASP A 90 9.60 21.27 0.22
C ASP A 90 10.15 20.44 1.40
N GLY A 91 9.37 19.67 2.16
CA GLY A 91 9.91 18.78 3.21
C GLY A 91 9.83 17.28 2.88
N VAL A 92 8.67 16.66 3.05
CA VAL A 92 8.51 15.19 2.99
C VAL A 92 7.47 14.78 1.94
N ALA A 93 7.82 13.87 1.04
CA ALA A 93 6.90 13.45 -0.01
C ALA A 93 5.90 12.41 0.51
N GLY A 94 4.61 12.77 0.50
CA GLY A 94 3.53 11.79 0.66
C GLY A 94 3.44 10.88 -0.56
N VAL A 95 3.46 9.56 -0.35
CA VAL A 95 3.27 8.54 -1.39
C VAL A 95 2.09 7.65 -1.03
N ARG A 96 1.19 7.44 -1.99
CA ARG A 96 0.05 6.52 -1.79
C ARG A 96 0.53 5.08 -1.83
N CYS A 97 0.04 4.25 -0.92
CA CYS A 97 0.32 2.82 -0.93
C CYS A 97 -0.25 2.18 -2.20
N ALA A 98 0.62 1.57 -3.00
CA ALA A 98 0.29 0.84 -4.21
C ALA A 98 -0.80 -0.23 -3.99
N MET A 99 -0.61 -1.05 -2.95
CA MET A 99 -1.51 -2.15 -2.61
C MET A 99 -2.90 -1.65 -2.20
N HIS A 100 -2.94 -0.60 -1.37
CA HIS A 100 -4.20 0.00 -0.96
C HIS A 100 -4.90 0.68 -2.14
N THR A 101 -4.14 1.30 -3.04
CA THR A 101 -4.69 1.93 -4.25
C THR A 101 -5.32 0.90 -5.19
N LEU A 102 -4.69 -0.27 -5.36
CA LEU A 102 -5.28 -1.40 -6.08
C LEU A 102 -6.57 -1.87 -5.41
N GLN A 103 -6.55 -2.05 -4.09
CA GLN A 103 -7.72 -2.46 -3.33
C GLN A 103 -8.90 -1.50 -3.51
N LEU A 104 -8.67 -0.19 -3.44
CA LEU A 104 -9.73 0.81 -3.68
C LEU A 104 -10.31 0.71 -5.09
N ALA A 105 -9.48 0.47 -6.11
CA ALA A 105 -9.96 0.29 -7.48
C ALA A 105 -10.85 -0.96 -7.62
N ILE A 106 -10.45 -2.08 -7.00
CA ILE A 106 -11.23 -3.33 -7.01
C ILE A 106 -12.55 -3.16 -6.26
N THR A 107 -12.50 -2.60 -5.06
CA THR A 107 -13.71 -2.36 -4.26
C THR A 107 -14.67 -1.46 -5.04
N ALA A 108 -14.20 -0.36 -5.63
CA ALA A 108 -15.05 0.52 -6.43
C ALA A 108 -15.63 -0.19 -7.67
N ALA A 109 -14.85 -1.02 -8.37
CA ALA A 109 -15.33 -1.76 -9.53
C ALA A 109 -16.42 -2.77 -9.17
N VAL A 110 -16.18 -3.59 -8.14
CA VAL A 110 -17.18 -4.52 -7.60
C VAL A 110 -18.38 -3.73 -7.08
N ASP A 111 -18.14 -2.56 -6.46
CA ASP A 111 -19.20 -1.76 -5.89
C ASP A 111 -20.12 -1.10 -6.94
N ASN A 112 -19.62 -0.85 -8.14
CA ASN A 112 -20.41 -0.26 -9.22
C ASN A 112 -20.85 -1.29 -10.27
N SER A 113 -20.54 -2.58 -10.04
CA SER A 113 -20.89 -3.66 -10.96
C SER A 113 -22.34 -4.13 -10.82
N ILE A 114 -22.91 -4.56 -11.94
CA ILE A 114 -24.17 -5.33 -11.97
C ILE A 114 -24.03 -6.68 -11.24
N ASP A 115 -22.80 -7.19 -11.13
CA ASP A 115 -22.46 -8.47 -10.51
C ASP A 115 -22.72 -8.53 -8.99
N LYS A 116 -23.00 -7.38 -8.35
CA LYS A 116 -23.39 -7.28 -6.94
C LYS A 116 -24.50 -8.23 -6.54
N VAL A 117 -25.51 -8.36 -7.40
CA VAL A 117 -26.68 -9.20 -7.11
C VAL A 117 -26.28 -10.67 -7.05
N LEU A 118 -25.49 -11.11 -8.03
CA LEU A 118 -24.95 -12.46 -8.10
C LEU A 118 -24.00 -12.74 -6.92
N ILE A 119 -23.09 -11.83 -6.60
CA ILE A 119 -22.18 -11.96 -5.45
C ILE A 119 -22.99 -12.09 -4.14
N LYS A 120 -24.06 -11.30 -3.96
CA LYS A 120 -24.93 -11.40 -2.78
C LYS A 120 -25.62 -12.76 -2.69
N LYS A 121 -26.07 -13.31 -3.82
CA LYS A 121 -26.66 -14.66 -3.89
C LYS A 121 -25.63 -15.73 -3.50
N VAL A 122 -24.42 -15.68 -4.06
CA VAL A 122 -23.32 -16.59 -3.70
C VAL A 122 -23.01 -16.52 -2.20
N ARG A 123 -22.92 -15.31 -1.62
CA ARG A 123 -22.73 -15.15 -0.16
C ARG A 123 -23.82 -15.84 0.66
N GLN A 124 -25.08 -15.81 0.22
CA GLN A 124 -26.17 -16.48 0.91
C GLN A 124 -26.01 -18.00 0.87
N ILE A 125 -25.65 -18.54 -0.29
CA ILE A 125 -25.37 -19.98 -0.46
C ILE A 125 -24.23 -20.42 0.45
N VAL A 126 -23.09 -19.71 0.40
CA VAL A 126 -21.91 -20.01 1.24
C VAL A 126 -22.26 -19.92 2.73
N LYS A 127 -23.05 -18.91 3.16
CA LYS A 127 -23.56 -18.83 4.54
C LYS A 127 -24.41 -20.03 4.94
N LYS A 128 -25.22 -20.57 4.01
CA LYS A 128 -26.03 -21.77 4.27
C LYS A 128 -25.16 -23.03 4.36
N CYS A 129 -24.10 -23.14 3.56
CA CYS A 129 -23.12 -24.22 3.68
C CYS A 129 -22.44 -24.25 5.07
N GLN A 130 -22.33 -23.10 5.74
CA GLN A 130 -21.75 -23.00 7.08
C GLN A 130 -22.70 -23.42 8.21
N THR A 131 -23.99 -23.69 7.93
CA THR A 131 -24.93 -24.16 8.96
C THR A 131 -24.62 -25.59 9.40
N THR A 132 -24.85 -25.91 10.67
CA THR A 132 -24.46 -27.20 11.27
C THR A 132 -24.91 -28.42 10.45
N THR A 133 -26.15 -28.43 9.98
CA THR A 133 -26.72 -29.55 9.21
C THR A 133 -26.03 -29.72 7.86
N ILE A 134 -25.81 -28.64 7.10
CA ILE A 134 -25.18 -28.72 5.78
C ILE A 134 -23.69 -29.00 5.92
N ARG A 135 -23.05 -28.36 6.90
CA ARG A 135 -21.64 -28.58 7.26
C ARG A 135 -21.36 -30.05 7.52
N GLN A 136 -22.20 -30.71 8.32
CA GLN A 136 -22.06 -32.13 8.61
C GLN A 136 -22.15 -32.98 7.33
N ARG A 137 -23.13 -32.70 6.46
CA ARG A 137 -23.29 -33.42 5.18
C ARG A 137 -22.10 -33.23 4.22
N LEU A 138 -21.49 -32.05 4.21
CA LEU A 138 -20.28 -31.78 3.42
C LEU A 138 -19.06 -32.54 3.97
N VAL A 139 -18.90 -32.55 5.30
CA VAL A 139 -17.81 -33.31 5.97
C VAL A 139 -17.96 -34.82 5.74
N GLU A 140 -19.18 -35.37 5.83
CA GLU A 140 -19.45 -36.78 5.54
C GLU A 140 -19.09 -37.19 4.10
N ARG A 141 -19.09 -36.23 3.17
CA ARG A 141 -18.70 -36.41 1.76
C ARG A 141 -17.24 -36.07 1.47
N ASN A 142 -16.44 -35.71 2.47
CA ASN A 142 -15.07 -35.21 2.33
C ASN A 142 -14.94 -33.96 1.42
N VAL A 143 -15.98 -33.11 1.39
CA VAL A 143 -15.99 -31.88 0.60
C VAL A 143 -15.51 -30.72 1.48
N PRO A 144 -14.52 -29.91 1.04
CA PRO A 144 -14.05 -28.76 1.81
C PRO A 144 -15.14 -27.70 1.94
N LEU A 145 -15.22 -27.08 3.12
CA LEU A 145 -16.20 -26.01 3.36
C LEU A 145 -15.82 -24.74 2.58
N PRO A 146 -16.78 -24.11 1.88
CA PRO A 146 -16.52 -22.87 1.18
C PRO A 146 -16.25 -21.74 2.18
N THR A 147 -15.27 -20.88 1.88
CA THR A 147 -14.87 -19.81 2.80
C THR A 147 -15.82 -18.62 2.65
N LEU A 148 -16.33 -18.08 3.76
CA LEU A 148 -17.14 -16.85 3.71
C LEU A 148 -16.23 -15.62 3.58
N ASP A 149 -16.62 -14.67 2.74
CA ASP A 149 -15.84 -13.45 2.53
C ASP A 149 -15.85 -12.51 3.74
N VAL A 150 -14.72 -11.85 3.96
CA VAL A 150 -14.56 -10.69 4.83
C VAL A 150 -14.77 -9.45 3.97
N ILE A 151 -15.90 -8.78 4.16
CA ILE A 151 -16.37 -7.66 3.32
C ILE A 151 -15.28 -6.57 3.15
N THR A 152 -14.50 -6.30 4.19
CA THR A 152 -13.45 -5.26 4.18
C THR A 152 -12.16 -5.68 3.45
N ARG A 153 -12.04 -6.95 3.01
CA ARG A 153 -10.86 -7.50 2.34
C ARG A 153 -11.26 -8.19 1.05
N TRP A 154 -11.15 -7.47 -0.06
CA TRP A 154 -11.56 -7.94 -1.38
C TRP A 154 -10.96 -9.32 -1.75
N GLY A 155 -9.73 -9.64 -1.30
CA GLY A 155 -9.11 -10.94 -1.58
C GLY A 155 -9.93 -12.14 -1.10
N SER A 156 -10.66 -11.98 0.00
CA SER A 156 -11.54 -13.03 0.53
C SER A 156 -12.83 -13.22 -0.29
N LEU A 157 -13.26 -12.21 -1.06
CA LEU A 157 -14.32 -12.35 -2.04
C LEU A 157 -13.88 -13.30 -3.16
N TYR A 158 -12.66 -13.12 -3.69
CA TYR A 158 -12.09 -14.02 -4.68
C TYR A 158 -12.01 -15.46 -4.15
N ASP A 159 -11.48 -15.63 -2.94
CA ASP A 159 -11.35 -16.95 -2.31
C ASP A 159 -12.73 -17.61 -2.07
N MET A 160 -13.75 -16.83 -1.67
CA MET A 160 -15.13 -17.31 -1.54
C MET A 160 -15.69 -17.79 -2.88
N LEU A 161 -15.61 -16.97 -3.93
CA LEU A 161 -16.12 -17.31 -5.25
C LEU A 161 -15.42 -18.56 -5.81
N SER A 162 -14.09 -18.63 -5.68
CA SER A 162 -13.28 -19.77 -6.13
C SER A 162 -13.64 -21.04 -5.37
N SER A 163 -13.78 -20.97 -4.04
CA SER A 163 -14.19 -22.12 -3.24
C SER A 163 -15.62 -22.59 -3.55
N CYS A 164 -16.54 -21.65 -3.80
CA CYS A 164 -17.91 -21.94 -4.19
C CYS A 164 -17.98 -22.68 -5.54
N LEU A 165 -17.18 -22.23 -6.52
CA LEU A 165 -17.10 -22.86 -7.84
C LEU A 165 -16.50 -24.28 -7.76
N HIS A 166 -15.52 -24.50 -6.88
CA HIS A 166 -14.90 -25.82 -6.69
C HIS A 166 -15.89 -26.89 -6.20
N ILE A 167 -16.93 -26.49 -5.45
CA ILE A 167 -17.95 -27.39 -4.90
C ILE A 167 -19.31 -27.23 -5.59
N LYS A 168 -19.35 -26.70 -6.82
CA LYS A 168 -20.59 -26.35 -7.52
C LYS A 168 -21.57 -27.53 -7.62
N GLU A 169 -21.06 -28.72 -7.94
CA GLU A 169 -21.89 -29.93 -8.09
C GLU A 169 -22.50 -30.35 -6.75
N ASP A 170 -21.75 -30.22 -5.65
CA ASP A 170 -22.27 -30.50 -4.31
C ASP A 170 -23.34 -29.50 -3.87
N ILE A 171 -23.14 -28.21 -4.19
CA ILE A 171 -24.12 -27.16 -3.91
C ILE A 171 -25.43 -27.46 -4.65
N ASP A 172 -25.35 -27.72 -5.95
CA ASP A 172 -26.54 -28.00 -6.76
C ASP A 172 -27.27 -29.26 -6.26
N ASN A 173 -26.53 -30.31 -5.87
CA ASN A 173 -27.10 -31.52 -5.30
C ASN A 173 -27.70 -31.32 -3.89
N LEU A 174 -27.07 -30.51 -3.03
CA LEU A 174 -27.53 -30.27 -1.66
C LEU A 174 -28.77 -29.38 -1.61
N PHE A 175 -28.88 -28.44 -2.55
CA PHE A 175 -29.96 -27.48 -2.61
C PHE A 175 -30.93 -27.71 -3.79
N ALA A 176 -30.89 -28.86 -4.45
CA ALA A 176 -31.73 -29.19 -5.61
C ALA A 176 -33.24 -28.93 -5.41
N ALA A 177 -33.73 -29.03 -4.18
CA ALA A 177 -35.14 -28.77 -3.83
C ALA A 177 -35.43 -27.30 -3.42
N ASN A 178 -34.44 -26.41 -3.50
CA ASN A 178 -34.54 -25.02 -3.06
C ASN A 178 -33.93 -24.08 -4.11
N ASP A 179 -34.76 -23.62 -5.04
CA ASP A 179 -34.40 -22.71 -6.13
C ASP A 179 -33.74 -21.40 -5.66
N SER A 180 -34.00 -20.96 -4.41
CA SER A 180 -33.38 -19.74 -3.87
C SER A 180 -31.92 -19.93 -3.45
N LEU A 181 -31.46 -21.17 -3.29
CA LEU A 181 -30.11 -21.54 -2.85
C LEU A 181 -29.33 -22.32 -3.93
N THR A 182 -29.83 -22.32 -5.16
CA THR A 182 -29.14 -22.84 -6.35
C THR A 182 -28.78 -21.72 -7.30
N LEU A 183 -27.77 -21.95 -8.14
CA LEU A 183 -27.41 -21.06 -9.23
C LEU A 183 -27.77 -21.75 -10.55
N SER A 184 -28.37 -21.01 -11.46
CA SER A 184 -28.55 -21.47 -12.84
C SER A 184 -27.21 -21.57 -13.57
N SER A 185 -27.16 -22.29 -14.69
CA SER A 185 -25.95 -22.39 -15.51
C SER A 185 -25.39 -21.03 -15.94
N ALA A 186 -26.27 -20.07 -16.25
CA ALA A 186 -25.89 -18.70 -16.60
C ALA A 186 -25.33 -17.92 -15.39
N GLU A 187 -25.85 -18.16 -14.18
CA GLU A 187 -25.29 -17.57 -12.96
C GLU A 187 -23.92 -18.17 -12.61
N TRP A 188 -23.72 -19.47 -12.82
CA TRP A 188 -22.42 -20.11 -12.66
C TRP A 188 -21.39 -19.55 -13.65
N GLU A 189 -21.77 -19.39 -14.92
CA GLU A 189 -20.94 -18.70 -15.92
C GLU A 189 -20.64 -17.25 -15.50
N GLY A 190 -21.62 -16.55 -14.91
CA GLY A 190 -21.40 -15.24 -14.30
C GLY A 190 -20.35 -15.24 -13.19
N VAL A 191 -20.36 -16.26 -12.32
CA VAL A 191 -19.34 -16.42 -11.25
C VAL A 191 -17.95 -16.67 -11.85
N GLU A 192 -17.87 -17.52 -12.88
CA GLU A 192 -16.62 -17.78 -13.62
C GLU A 192 -16.08 -16.49 -14.27
N ASN A 193 -16.96 -15.71 -14.90
CA ASN A 193 -16.61 -14.42 -15.49
C ASN A 193 -16.07 -13.44 -14.43
N ILE A 194 -16.75 -13.28 -13.29
CA ILE A 194 -16.27 -12.43 -12.18
C ILE A 194 -14.89 -12.88 -11.70
N LEU A 195 -14.69 -14.20 -11.52
CA LEU A 195 -13.40 -14.75 -11.10
C LEU A 195 -12.29 -14.44 -12.12
N SER A 196 -12.58 -14.61 -13.40
CA SER A 196 -11.65 -14.27 -14.48
C SER A 196 -11.25 -12.79 -14.43
N SER A 197 -12.20 -11.88 -14.18
CA SER A 197 -11.95 -10.44 -14.07
C SER A 197 -11.13 -10.09 -12.83
N LEU A 198 -11.26 -10.82 -11.74
CA LEU A 198 -10.54 -10.56 -10.49
C LEU A 198 -9.16 -11.24 -10.43
N GLU A 199 -8.92 -12.29 -11.22
CA GLU A 199 -7.67 -13.05 -11.19
C GLU A 199 -6.41 -12.22 -11.48
N PRO A 200 -6.37 -11.34 -12.51
CA PRO A 200 -5.21 -10.48 -12.74
C PRO A 200 -4.88 -9.61 -11.53
N ALA A 201 -5.91 -9.06 -10.88
CA ALA A 201 -5.74 -8.23 -9.69
C ALA A 201 -5.27 -9.04 -8.47
N ARG A 202 -5.66 -10.32 -8.37
CA ARG A 202 -5.20 -11.26 -7.34
C ARG A 202 -3.72 -11.57 -7.48
N LYS A 203 -3.27 -11.85 -8.71
CA LYS A 203 -1.85 -12.05 -9.02
C LYS A 203 -1.04 -10.78 -8.72
N CYS A 204 -1.54 -9.63 -9.17
CA CYS A 204 -0.92 -8.32 -8.91
C CYS A 204 -0.74 -8.09 -7.40
N THR A 205 -1.79 -8.30 -6.60
CA THR A 205 -1.72 -8.16 -5.13
C THR A 205 -0.62 -9.03 -4.51
N GLY A 206 -0.50 -10.29 -4.93
CA GLY A 206 0.58 -11.16 -4.46
C GLY A 206 1.98 -10.62 -4.82
N ASN A 207 2.12 -10.01 -5.99
CA ASN A 207 3.37 -9.36 -6.41
C ASN A 207 3.66 -8.08 -5.63
N LEU A 208 2.63 -7.27 -5.34
CA LEU A 208 2.78 -6.00 -4.59
C LEU A 208 3.06 -6.21 -3.10
N GLN A 209 2.77 -7.40 -2.56
CA GLN A 209 3.05 -7.73 -1.16
C GLN A 209 4.50 -8.19 -0.90
N LYS A 210 5.34 -8.26 -1.94
CA LYS A 210 6.76 -8.61 -1.79
C LYS A 210 7.51 -7.54 -0.99
N ARG A 211 8.40 -7.95 -0.09
CA ARG A 211 9.13 -7.07 0.85
C ARG A 211 9.98 -5.96 0.19
N SER A 212 10.43 -6.18 -1.05
CA SER A 212 11.35 -5.29 -1.76
C SER A 212 10.73 -4.75 -3.05
N LEU A 213 9.50 -4.23 -2.96
CA LEU A 213 8.80 -3.66 -4.10
C LEU A 213 9.33 -2.25 -4.41
N LEU A 214 9.88 -2.04 -5.61
CA LEU A 214 10.25 -0.71 -6.10
C LEU A 214 9.07 -0.07 -6.84
N ALA A 215 9.08 1.27 -6.94
CA ALA A 215 8.05 2.01 -7.69
C ALA A 215 7.94 1.57 -9.16
N GLY A 216 9.07 1.23 -9.78
CA GLY A 216 9.13 0.67 -11.13
C GLY A 216 8.47 -0.70 -11.24
N ASP A 217 8.76 -1.61 -10.30
CA ASP A 217 8.15 -2.94 -10.28
C ASP A 217 6.62 -2.84 -10.09
N PHE A 218 6.18 -1.94 -9.21
CA PHE A 218 4.76 -1.62 -9.07
C PHE A 218 4.15 -1.15 -10.38
N LEU A 219 4.75 -0.16 -11.06
CA LEU A 219 4.22 0.38 -12.31
C LEU A 219 4.13 -0.72 -13.38
N ALA A 220 5.12 -1.61 -13.45
CA ALA A 220 5.12 -2.73 -14.38
C ALA A 220 3.96 -3.70 -14.11
N GLU A 221 3.80 -4.13 -12.86
CA GLU A 221 2.70 -5.02 -12.44
C GLU A 221 1.33 -4.37 -12.68
N TRP A 222 1.21 -3.07 -12.40
CA TRP A 222 0.00 -2.28 -12.66
C TRP A 222 -0.36 -2.28 -14.15
N MET A 223 0.61 -2.04 -15.03
CA MET A 223 0.41 -2.02 -16.48
C MET A 223 0.10 -3.40 -17.07
N VAL A 224 0.75 -4.46 -16.56
CA VAL A 224 0.42 -5.84 -16.94
C VAL A 224 -1.02 -6.17 -16.54
N THR A 225 -1.40 -5.83 -15.31
CA THR A 225 -2.76 -6.06 -14.80
C THR A 225 -3.81 -5.38 -15.67
N LYS A 226 -3.65 -4.09 -15.98
CA LYS A 226 -4.57 -3.37 -16.88
C LYS A 226 -4.69 -4.04 -18.24
N ARG A 227 -3.57 -4.48 -18.84
CA ARG A 227 -3.59 -5.16 -20.15
C ARG A 227 -4.33 -6.49 -20.12
N LEU A 228 -4.13 -7.30 -19.07
CA LEU A 228 -4.85 -8.55 -18.90
C LEU A 228 -6.36 -8.31 -18.74
N LEU A 229 -6.76 -7.31 -17.95
CA LEU A 229 -8.17 -6.95 -17.77
C LEU A 229 -8.85 -6.47 -19.05
N VAL A 230 -8.13 -5.68 -19.87
CA VAL A 230 -8.60 -5.28 -21.20
C VAL A 230 -8.81 -6.50 -22.09
N SER A 231 -7.93 -7.50 -22.04
CA SER A 231 -8.08 -8.72 -22.84
C SER A 231 -9.28 -9.60 -22.40
N ILE A 232 -9.65 -9.55 -21.12
CA ILE A 232 -10.82 -10.28 -20.58
C ILE A 232 -12.14 -9.65 -21.04
N GLY A 233 -12.21 -8.31 -21.10
CA GLY A 233 -13.34 -7.59 -21.73
C GLY A 233 -14.73 -7.76 -21.09
N THR A 234 -14.85 -8.40 -19.93
CA THR A 234 -16.10 -8.45 -19.14
C THR A 234 -16.52 -7.07 -18.63
N PRO A 235 -17.81 -6.83 -18.32
CA PRO A 235 -18.25 -5.57 -17.71
C PRO A 235 -17.45 -5.20 -16.44
N LEU A 236 -17.17 -6.18 -15.56
CA LEU A 236 -16.39 -5.96 -14.35
C LEU A 236 -14.92 -5.62 -14.66
N SER A 237 -14.28 -6.30 -15.62
CA SER A 237 -12.89 -6.01 -15.97
C SER A 237 -12.73 -4.63 -16.62
N ILE A 238 -13.70 -4.20 -17.43
CA ILE A 238 -13.75 -2.85 -18.00
C ILE A 238 -13.86 -1.81 -16.87
N ALA A 239 -14.84 -1.97 -15.98
CA ALA A 239 -15.01 -1.07 -14.83
C ALA A 239 -13.75 -1.03 -13.95
N LEU A 240 -13.10 -2.16 -13.72
CA LEU A 240 -11.86 -2.23 -12.97
C LEU A 240 -10.72 -1.45 -13.64
N VAL A 241 -10.58 -1.54 -14.97
CA VAL A 241 -9.58 -0.75 -15.71
C VAL A 241 -9.86 0.74 -15.58
N GLU A 242 -11.12 1.17 -15.65
CA GLU A 242 -11.50 2.58 -15.48
C GLU A 242 -11.10 3.11 -14.09
N PHE A 243 -11.42 2.38 -13.02
CA PHE A 243 -11.01 2.76 -11.66
C PHE A 243 -9.50 2.71 -11.47
N MET A 244 -8.80 1.75 -12.09
CA MET A 244 -7.34 1.72 -12.08
C MET A 244 -6.74 2.94 -12.80
N VAL A 245 -7.28 3.37 -13.94
CA VAL A 245 -6.81 4.57 -14.64
C VAL A 245 -7.05 5.83 -13.81
N TYR A 246 -8.22 5.95 -13.19
CA TYR A 246 -8.52 7.06 -12.28
C TYR A 246 -7.54 7.14 -11.11
N ARG A 247 -7.28 6.01 -10.44
CA ARG A 247 -6.36 5.93 -9.30
C ARG A 247 -4.89 6.07 -9.71
N GLU A 248 -4.52 5.67 -10.92
CA GLU A 248 -3.19 5.89 -11.48
C GLU A 248 -2.83 7.37 -11.56
N ALA A 249 -3.77 8.22 -11.99
CA ALA A 249 -3.55 9.67 -12.00
C ALA A 249 -3.21 10.20 -10.60
N GLN A 250 -3.85 9.66 -9.55
CA GLN A 250 -3.60 10.03 -8.15
C GLN A 250 -2.23 9.56 -7.64
N LEU A 251 -1.70 8.45 -8.14
CA LEU A 251 -0.35 7.97 -7.81
C LEU A 251 0.72 8.89 -8.39
N PHE A 252 0.49 9.36 -9.62
CA PHE A 252 1.38 10.32 -10.30
C PHE A 252 1.27 11.76 -9.79
N ALA A 253 0.34 12.07 -8.89
CA ALA A 253 0.24 13.38 -8.23
C ALA A 253 1.40 13.62 -7.24
N SER A 254 1.89 12.57 -6.58
CA SER A 254 3.10 12.68 -5.74
C SER A 254 4.32 12.93 -6.62
N LYS A 255 5.17 13.90 -6.28
CA LYS A 255 6.43 14.16 -7.01
C LYS A 255 7.47 13.05 -6.85
N ALA A 256 7.43 12.32 -5.74
CA ALA A 256 8.39 11.24 -5.45
C ALA A 256 8.15 9.99 -6.31
N PHE A 257 6.89 9.69 -6.64
CA PHE A 257 6.56 8.53 -7.46
C PHE A 257 7.16 8.58 -8.89
N PRO A 258 6.93 9.63 -9.71
CA PRO A 258 7.54 9.74 -11.03
C PRO A 258 9.06 9.92 -10.93
N ALA A 259 9.60 10.54 -9.87
CA ALA A 259 11.05 10.58 -9.64
C ALA A 259 11.66 9.19 -9.44
N ALA A 260 11.01 8.34 -8.62
CA ALA A 260 11.43 6.96 -8.42
C ALA A 260 11.35 6.12 -9.70
N VAL A 261 10.33 6.36 -10.55
CA VAL A 261 10.22 5.70 -11.87
C VAL A 261 11.27 6.23 -12.85
N LEU A 262 11.61 7.52 -12.81
CA LEU A 262 12.58 8.14 -13.71
C LEU A 262 13.99 7.56 -13.50
N VAL A 263 14.38 7.31 -12.26
CA VAL A 263 15.68 6.69 -11.94
C VAL A 263 15.73 5.19 -12.23
N ASP A 264 14.57 4.54 -12.43
CA ASP A 264 14.52 3.15 -12.87
C ASP A 264 14.65 3.08 -14.40
N LEU A 265 15.86 2.78 -14.88
CA LEU A 265 16.18 2.72 -16.30
C LEU A 265 15.28 1.77 -17.10
N ARG A 266 14.68 0.76 -16.45
CA ARG A 266 13.75 -0.19 -17.09
C ARG A 266 12.43 0.47 -17.47
N TYR A 267 11.99 1.48 -16.71
CA TYR A 267 10.63 2.03 -16.79
C TYR A 267 10.57 3.53 -17.03
N GLN A 268 11.70 4.25 -17.02
CA GLN A 268 11.77 5.69 -17.31
C GLN A 268 11.12 6.09 -18.65
N THR A 269 11.07 5.18 -19.62
CA THR A 269 10.46 5.41 -20.95
C THR A 269 8.94 5.45 -20.90
N LEU A 270 8.33 4.92 -19.83
CA LEU A 270 6.88 4.93 -19.61
C LEU A 270 6.38 6.30 -19.13
N LEU A 271 7.26 7.18 -18.65
CA LEU A 271 6.90 8.51 -18.19
C LEU A 271 6.63 9.45 -19.37
N LYS A 272 5.55 10.23 -19.23
CA LYS A 272 5.23 11.35 -20.13
C LYS A 272 6.22 12.51 -19.91
N LYS A 273 6.28 13.44 -20.86
CA LYS A 273 7.23 14.57 -20.84
C LYS A 273 7.08 15.44 -19.58
N ASP A 274 5.85 15.82 -19.27
CA ASP A 274 5.46 16.55 -18.06
C ASP A 274 5.87 15.81 -16.78
N GLN A 275 5.63 14.51 -16.71
CA GLN A 275 6.02 13.68 -15.56
C GLN A 275 7.54 13.63 -15.38
N LYS A 276 8.32 13.61 -16.48
CA LYS A 276 9.78 13.67 -16.43
C LYS A 276 10.29 15.01 -15.92
N GLU A 277 9.67 16.11 -16.32
CA GLU A 277 10.04 17.45 -15.86
C GLU A 277 9.78 17.60 -14.35
N ILE A 278 8.62 17.14 -13.86
CA ILE A 278 8.28 17.11 -12.42
C ILE A 278 9.28 16.23 -11.65
N ALA A 279 9.56 15.03 -12.16
CA ALA A 279 10.52 14.10 -11.57
C ALA A 279 11.92 14.71 -11.44
N MET A 280 12.44 15.32 -12.51
CA MET A 280 13.76 15.97 -12.50
C MET A 280 13.84 17.10 -11.49
N SER A 281 12.83 17.97 -11.46
CA SER A 281 12.76 19.07 -10.48
C SER A 281 12.80 18.55 -9.05
N HIS A 282 12.03 17.48 -8.76
CA HIS A 282 12.02 16.85 -7.45
C HIS A 282 13.36 16.20 -7.09
N LEU A 283 14.03 15.54 -8.03
CA LEU A 283 15.36 14.95 -7.80
C LEU A 283 16.42 16.02 -7.49
N ILE A 284 16.38 17.17 -8.17
CA ILE A 284 17.28 18.30 -7.90
C ILE A 284 17.04 18.86 -6.50
N SER A 285 15.77 19.10 -6.13
CA SER A 285 15.42 19.53 -4.76
C SER A 285 15.88 18.53 -3.71
N THR A 286 15.67 17.23 -3.95
CA THR A 286 16.12 16.14 -3.08
C THR A 286 17.64 16.13 -2.93
N TYR A 287 18.39 16.33 -4.02
CA TYR A 287 19.85 16.44 -3.99
C TYR A 287 20.32 17.59 -3.10
N HIS A 288 19.74 18.79 -3.26
CA HIS A 288 20.07 19.94 -2.41
C HIS A 288 19.75 19.68 -0.94
N LYS A 289 18.61 19.02 -0.66
CA LYS A 289 18.22 18.61 0.70
C LYS A 289 19.27 17.69 1.32
N ILE A 290 19.66 16.61 0.62
CA ILE A 290 20.70 15.68 1.07
C ILE A 290 22.02 16.42 1.32
N TYR A 291 22.44 17.28 0.39
CA TYR A 291 23.68 18.04 0.52
C TYR A 291 23.68 18.96 1.76
N SER A 292 22.56 19.65 2.01
CA SER A 292 22.42 20.53 3.18
C SER A 292 22.47 19.76 4.51
N LEU A 293 21.91 18.54 4.55
CA LEU A 293 21.95 17.68 5.73
C LEU A 293 23.36 17.18 6.00
N LYS A 294 24.11 16.79 4.95
CA LYS A 294 25.51 16.35 5.08
C LYS A 294 26.39 17.45 5.67
N GLN A 295 26.26 18.69 5.18
CA GLN A 295 27.03 19.83 5.70
C GLN A 295 26.82 20.05 7.20
N ARG A 296 25.58 19.96 7.69
CA ARG A 296 25.28 20.10 9.12
C ARG A 296 25.91 18.99 9.95
N TYR A 297 25.90 17.75 9.47
CA TYR A 297 26.49 16.62 10.17
C TYR A 297 28.01 16.78 10.35
N THR A 298 28.71 17.31 9.33
CA THR A 298 30.14 17.63 9.42
C THR A 298 30.47 18.75 10.40
N VAL A 299 29.57 19.71 10.61
CA VAL A 299 29.80 20.85 11.52
C VAL A 299 29.49 20.47 12.99
N SER A 300 28.58 19.53 13.23
CA SER A 300 28.15 19.12 14.57
C SER A 300 29.00 18.02 15.22
N SER A 301 30.03 17.49 14.54
CA SER A 301 30.94 16.49 15.11
C SER A 301 32.01 17.17 15.98
N PRO A 302 32.26 16.75 17.24
CA PRO A 302 33.26 17.40 18.09
C PRO A 302 34.64 17.27 17.46
N SER A 303 35.33 18.39 17.29
CA SER A 303 36.75 18.42 16.98
C SER A 303 37.46 17.65 18.09
N GLN A 304 38.12 16.55 17.76
CA GLN A 304 39.09 15.95 18.66
C GLN A 304 40.11 17.04 19.01
N SER A 305 40.14 17.45 20.27
CA SER A 305 41.20 18.31 20.79
C SER A 305 42.53 17.59 20.56
N GLN A 306 43.36 18.18 19.71
CA GLN A 306 44.76 17.83 19.63
C GLN A 306 45.35 18.08 21.02
N GLY A 307 45.70 16.99 21.71
CA GLY A 307 46.54 17.05 22.90
C GLY A 307 47.89 17.63 22.49
N THR A 308 48.11 18.89 22.87
CA THR A 308 49.45 19.47 22.92
C THR A 308 50.24 18.65 23.93
N GLY A 309 51.24 17.94 23.45
CA GLY A 309 52.24 17.32 24.30
C GLY A 309 53.00 18.41 25.04
N ASP A 310 53.07 18.27 26.36
CA ASP A 310 54.18 18.80 27.15
C ASP A 310 54.88 17.62 27.80
N VAL A 311 56.14 17.48 27.41
CA VAL A 311 57.16 16.62 28.00
C VAL A 311 57.78 17.41 29.14
N ASP A 312 57.75 16.87 30.36
CA ASP A 312 58.83 16.99 31.36
C ASP A 312 58.41 16.18 32.62
N ASN A 313 59.03 15.03 32.84
CA ASN A 313 60.22 14.79 33.68
C ASN A 313 59.84 14.46 35.13
N GLU A 314 59.97 13.19 35.53
CA GLU A 314 60.51 12.89 36.86
C GLU A 314 61.22 11.52 36.91
N VAL A 315 62.37 11.59 37.57
CA VAL A 315 63.46 10.63 37.69
C VAL A 315 63.10 9.53 38.69
N GLY A 316 63.46 8.28 38.38
CA GLY A 316 63.38 7.17 39.32
C GLY A 316 64.33 6.04 38.93
N ASN A 317 65.62 6.24 39.23
CA ASN A 317 66.66 5.24 39.05
C ASN A 317 66.78 4.45 40.36
N GLU A 318 66.37 3.17 40.36
CA GLU A 318 66.65 2.24 41.47
C GLU A 318 67.96 1.48 41.21
N LYS A 319 68.93 1.72 42.09
CA LYS A 319 69.63 0.67 42.82
C LYS A 319 69.54 0.98 44.30
#